data_AF-W7BJP9-F1
#
_entry.id   AF-W7BJP9-F1
#
_cell.length_a   1.000
_cell.length_b   1.000
_cell.length_c   1.000
_cell.angle_alpha   90.00
_cell.angle_beta   90.00
_cell.angle_gamma   90.00
#
_symmetry.space_group_name_H-M   'P 1'
#
loop_
_entity.id
_entity.type
_entity.pdbx_description
1 polymer ?
#
loop_
_entity_poly.entity_id
_entity_poly.type
_entity_poly.pdbx_seq_one_letter_code
_entity_poly.pdbx_strand_id
1 'polypeptide(L)'
;MNEELNTLEQLFSELLSIVKKSGGSEYTPQIRTIESILSCLRDNEFSDTSKMEYVVSGHRELYPPRGGLSEFFIWDNDFQTRKQLNEPLDTVRDNIWGILKQYSM
;
A
#
# COMPACT_ATOMS: atom_id res chain seq x y z
N MET A 1 -0.68 1.49 -18.57
CA MET A 1 -1.87 1.76 -17.74
C MET A 1 -2.55 0.50 -17.25
N ASN A 2 -3.18 -0.34 -18.08
CA ASN A 2 -3.81 -1.58 -17.59
C ASN A 2 -2.84 -2.54 -16.86
N GLU A 3 -1.62 -2.75 -17.38
CA GLU A 3 -0.59 -3.56 -16.69
C GLU A 3 -0.13 -2.95 -15.35
N GLU A 4 -0.03 -1.61 -15.27
CA GLU A 4 0.32 -0.92 -14.04
C GLU A 4 -0.80 -1.05 -12.99
N LEU A 5 -2.06 -0.94 -13.40
CA LEU A 5 -3.21 -1.11 -12.51
C LEU A 5 -3.28 -2.55 -11.96
N ASN A 6 -3.04 -3.56 -12.81
CA ASN A 6 -2.97 -4.95 -12.37
C ASN A 6 -1.82 -5.18 -11.38
N THR A 7 -0.65 -4.58 -11.66
CA THR A 7 0.51 -4.65 -10.76
C THR A 7 0.22 -3.97 -9.43
N LEU A 8 -0.43 -2.80 -9.44
CA LEU A 8 -0.86 -2.10 -8.24
C LEU A 8 -1.87 -2.93 -7.44
N GLU A 9 -2.82 -3.61 -8.09
CA GLU A 9 -3.76 -4.50 -7.38
C GLU A 9 -3.03 -5.62 -6.62
N GLN A 10 -2.04 -6.25 -7.26
CA GLN A 10 -1.22 -7.27 -6.63
C GLN A 10 -0.43 -6.70 -5.43
N LEU A 11 0.27 -5.59 -5.63
CA LEU A 11 1.09 -4.95 -4.59
C LEU A 11 0.25 -4.47 -3.41
N PHE A 12 -0.90 -3.84 -3.64
CA PHE A 12 -1.80 -3.43 -2.57
C PHE A 12 -2.44 -4.63 -1.84
N SER A 13 -2.66 -5.75 -2.53
CA SER A 13 -3.13 -6.99 -1.90
C SER A 13 -2.06 -7.57 -0.98
N GLU A 14 -0.80 -7.56 -1.40
CA GLU A 14 0.34 -7.96 -0.57
C GLU A 14 0.52 -7.02 0.64
N LEU A 15 0.47 -5.71 0.42
CA LEU A 15 0.54 -4.71 1.48
C LEU A 15 -0.58 -4.92 2.52
N LEU A 16 -1.82 -5.15 2.06
CA LEU A 16 -2.96 -5.43 2.94
C LEU A 16 -2.70 -6.66 3.80
N SER A 17 -2.16 -7.73 3.21
CA SER A 17 -1.84 -8.97 3.91
C SER A 17 -0.80 -8.73 5.02
N ILE A 18 0.28 -7.99 4.70
CA ILE A 18 1.34 -7.66 5.66
C ILE A 18 0.78 -6.80 6.81
N VAL A 19 0.05 -5.72 6.49
CA VAL A 19 -0.49 -4.80 7.50
C VAL A 19 -1.53 -5.51 8.38
N LYS A 20 -2.37 -6.39 7.83
CA LYS A 20 -3.32 -7.18 8.63
C LYS A 20 -2.65 -8.20 9.53
N LYS A 21 -1.56 -8.82 9.08
CA LYS A 21 -0.86 -9.87 9.84
C LYS A 21 0.00 -9.31 10.97
N SER A 22 0.65 -8.18 10.71
CA SER A 22 1.69 -7.63 11.58
C SER A 22 1.31 -6.29 12.22
N GLY A 23 0.25 -5.64 11.76
CA GLY A 23 -0.28 -4.42 12.36
C GLY A 23 -1.24 -4.70 13.50
N GLY A 24 -1.26 -3.79 14.48
CA GLY A 24 -2.28 -3.73 15.52
C GLY A 24 -3.55 -2.98 15.06
N SER A 25 -4.49 -2.82 15.99
CA SER A 25 -5.75 -2.09 15.74
C SER A 25 -5.53 -0.63 15.35
N GLU A 26 -4.38 -0.04 15.70
CA GLU A 26 -4.02 1.32 15.30
C GLU A 26 -3.89 1.50 13.77
N TYR A 27 -3.65 0.43 13.01
CA TYR A 27 -3.56 0.45 11.55
C TYR A 27 -4.90 0.22 10.84
N THR A 28 -6.00 0.13 11.59
CA THR A 28 -7.35 -0.03 11.02
C THR A 28 -7.70 1.03 9.96
N PRO A 29 -7.36 2.33 10.13
CA PRO A 29 -7.59 3.33 9.09
C PRO A 29 -6.87 2.99 7.77
N GLN A 30 -5.58 2.61 7.85
CA GLN A 30 -4.78 2.26 6.68
C GLN A 30 -5.30 0.99 6.01
N ILE A 31 -5.71 -0.01 6.79
CA ILE A 31 -6.35 -1.23 6.28
C ILE A 31 -7.58 -0.87 5.45
N ARG A 32 -8.46 0.01 5.95
CA ARG A 32 -9.68 0.44 5.23
C ARG A 32 -9.36 1.21 3.95
N THR A 33 -8.34 2.07 3.98
CA THR A 33 -7.86 2.79 2.79
C THR A 33 -7.35 1.81 1.73
N ILE A 34 -6.52 0.82 2.11
CA ILE A 34 -6.03 -0.20 1.17
C ILE A 34 -7.18 -1.05 0.61
N GLU A 35 -8.16 -1.43 1.43
CA GLU A 35 -9.35 -2.14 0.97
C GLU A 35 -10.17 -1.32 -0.05
N SER A 36 -10.30 -0.02 0.19
CA SER A 36 -11.00 0.89 -0.73
C SER A 36 -10.25 1.05 -2.06
N ILE A 37 -8.93 1.15 -2.02
CA ILE A 37 -8.06 1.13 -3.21
C ILE A 37 -8.29 -0.15 -4.03
N LEU A 38 -8.26 -1.31 -3.38
CA LEU A 38 -8.48 -2.60 -4.04
C LEU A 38 -9.89 -2.72 -4.62
N SER A 39 -10.90 -2.20 -3.93
CA SER A 39 -12.27 -2.15 -4.45
C SER A 39 -12.35 -1.33 -5.73
N CYS A 40 -11.71 -0.15 -5.77
CA CYS A 40 -11.68 0.70 -6.96
C CYS A 40 -10.95 0.03 -8.13
N LEU A 41 -9.80 -0.60 -7.87
CA LEU A 41 -9.01 -1.29 -8.90
C LEU A 41 -9.79 -2.43 -9.58
N ARG A 42 -10.57 -3.18 -8.79
CA ARG A 42 -11.37 -4.33 -9.26
C ARG A 42 -12.71 -3.96 -9.89
N ASP A 43 -13.14 -2.72 -9.72
CA ASP A 43 -14.41 -2.24 -10.26
C ASP A 43 -14.31 -2.07 -11.77
N ASN A 44 -15.20 -2.69 -12.54
CA ASN A 44 -15.15 -2.63 -14.00
C ASN A 44 -15.85 -1.39 -14.59
N GLU A 45 -16.54 -0.60 -13.76
CA GLU A 45 -17.25 0.61 -14.20
C GLU A 45 -16.34 1.85 -14.23
N PHE A 46 -15.28 1.88 -13.42
CA PHE A 46 -14.32 2.99 -13.42
C PHE A 46 -13.35 2.91 -14.61
N SER A 47 -13.11 4.07 -15.22
CA SER A 47 -12.05 4.21 -16.22
C SER A 47 -10.67 4.02 -15.58
N ASP A 48 -9.70 3.55 -16.37
CA ASP A 48 -8.30 3.41 -15.95
C ASP A 48 -7.72 4.70 -15.34
N THR A 49 -8.06 5.85 -15.91
CA THR A 49 -7.63 7.17 -15.41
C THR A 49 -8.23 7.45 -14.03
N SER A 50 -9.54 7.25 -13.86
CA SER A 50 -10.22 7.45 -12.57
C SER A 50 -9.68 6.51 -11.50
N LYS A 51 -9.37 5.26 -11.86
CA LYS A 51 -8.71 4.30 -10.97
C LYS A 51 -7.34 4.80 -10.54
N MET A 52 -6.51 5.24 -11.49
CA MET A 52 -5.18 5.74 -11.18
C MET A 52 -5.22 6.97 -10.27
N GLU A 53 -6.09 7.94 -10.54
CA GLU A 53 -6.29 9.12 -9.69
C GLU A 53 -6.70 8.73 -8.26
N TYR A 54 -7.63 7.79 -8.14
CA TYR A 54 -8.08 7.27 -6.85
C TYR A 54 -6.95 6.55 -6.10
N VAL A 55 -6.16 5.71 -6.78
CA VAL A 55 -5.01 5.03 -6.19
C VAL A 55 -3.96 6.03 -5.72
N VAL A 56 -3.63 7.06 -6.51
CA VAL A 56 -2.67 8.09 -6.12
C VAL A 56 -3.15 8.84 -4.88
N SER A 57 -4.44 9.22 -4.83
CA SER A 57 -5.03 9.88 -3.67
C SER A 57 -5.02 8.98 -2.44
N GLY A 58 -5.55 7.75 -2.56
CA GLY A 58 -5.60 6.79 -1.47
C GLY A 58 -4.21 6.40 -0.96
N HIS A 59 -3.22 6.27 -1.84
CA HIS A 59 -1.84 6.03 -1.44
C HIS A 59 -1.30 7.16 -0.57
N ARG A 60 -1.56 8.43 -0.92
CA ARG A 60 -1.16 9.59 -0.09
C ARG A 60 -1.79 9.54 1.31
N GLU A 61 -3.05 9.12 1.41
CA GLU A 61 -3.76 8.97 2.69
C GLU A 61 -3.16 7.91 3.62
N LEU A 62 -2.41 6.94 3.09
CA LEU A 62 -1.70 5.94 3.90
C LEU A 62 -0.56 6.57 4.72
N TYR A 63 -0.07 7.75 4.34
CA TYR A 63 1.07 8.43 4.94
C TYR A 63 0.69 9.83 5.45
N PRO A 64 -0.24 9.94 6.42
CA PRO A 64 -0.60 11.23 6.99
C PRO A 64 0.60 11.86 7.72
N PRO A 65 0.60 13.18 7.93
CA PRO A 65 1.59 13.82 8.78
C PRO A 65 1.59 13.20 10.19
N ARG A 66 2.73 12.66 10.62
CA ARG A 66 2.95 12.03 11.94
C ARG A 66 2.09 10.78 12.17
N GLY A 67 2.40 9.70 11.45
CA GLY A 67 1.83 8.37 11.70
C GLY A 67 1.58 7.58 10.42
N GLY A 68 0.58 6.71 10.50
CA GLY A 68 0.19 5.80 9.43
C GLY A 68 1.31 4.87 9.01
N LEU A 69 1.40 4.56 7.71
CA LEU A 69 2.39 3.61 7.23
C LEU A 69 3.82 4.15 7.30
N SER A 70 4.03 5.45 7.50
CA SER A 70 5.38 6.01 7.73
C SER A 70 6.05 5.45 8.98
N GLU A 71 5.26 5.05 9.98
CA GLU A 71 5.75 4.50 11.26
C GLU A 71 5.52 2.99 11.35
N PHE A 72 4.98 2.36 10.30
CA PHE A 72 4.74 0.93 10.29
C PHE A 72 6.00 0.15 9.94
N PHE A 73 6.49 -0.61 10.91
CA PHE A 73 7.53 -1.62 10.78
C PHE A 73 7.16 -2.86 11.59
N ILE A 74 7.56 -4.03 11.11
CA ILE A 74 7.38 -5.28 11.83
C ILE A 74 8.49 -5.35 12.89
N TRP A 75 8.13 -5.34 14.17
CA TRP A 75 9.10 -5.38 15.26
C TRP A 75 9.48 -6.82 15.62
N ASP A 76 10.79 -7.08 15.74
CA ASP A 76 11.36 -8.26 16.37
C ASP A 76 12.58 -7.82 17.20
N ASN A 77 12.89 -8.56 18.27
CA ASN A 77 14.03 -8.28 19.13
C ASN A 77 15.36 -8.68 18.47
N ASP A 78 15.35 -9.69 17.59
CA ASP A 78 16.51 -10.04 16.79
C ASP A 78 16.60 -9.13 15.55
N PHE A 79 17.75 -8.48 15.39
CA PHE A 79 17.96 -7.53 14.30
C PHE A 79 17.86 -8.20 12.91
N GLN A 80 18.40 -9.41 12.74
CA GLN A 80 18.41 -10.08 11.45
C GLN A 80 17.00 -10.55 11.09
N THR A 81 16.26 -11.11 12.05
CA THR A 81 14.84 -11.46 11.89
C THR A 81 14.02 -10.22 11.57
N ARG A 82 14.19 -9.12 12.30
CA ARG A 82 13.48 -7.86 12.00
C ARG A 82 13.77 -7.37 10.58
N LYS A 83 15.03 -7.41 10.14
CA LYS A 83 15.41 -7.01 8.79
C LYS A 83 14.72 -7.90 7.74
N GLN A 84 14.77 -9.22 7.90
CA GLN A 84 14.14 -10.18 6.99
C GLN A 84 12.62 -10.01 6.92
N LEU A 85 11.98 -9.68 8.03
CA LEU A 85 10.53 -9.46 8.07
C LEU A 85 10.12 -8.16 7.36
N ASN A 86 10.93 -7.10 7.44
CA ASN A 86 10.62 -5.82 6.81
C ASN A 86 11.03 -5.75 5.33
N GLU A 87 11.95 -6.58 4.85
CA GLU A 87 12.39 -6.58 3.44
C GLU A 87 11.23 -6.78 2.43
N PRO A 88 10.26 -7.69 2.64
CA PRO A 88 9.06 -7.77 1.80
C PRO A 88 8.19 -6.50 1.86
N LEU A 89 8.04 -5.91 3.05
CA LEU A 89 7.26 -4.68 3.23
C LEU A 89 7.89 -3.50 2.46
N ASP A 90 9.21 -3.35 2.59
CA ASP A 90 9.97 -2.30 1.91
C ASP A 90 9.92 -2.48 0.39
N THR A 91 10.09 -3.73 -0.07
CA THR A 91 9.99 -4.07 -1.51
C THR A 91 8.62 -3.69 -2.09
N VAL A 92 7.52 -4.02 -1.39
CA VAL A 92 6.16 -3.67 -1.83
C VAL A 92 5.97 -2.15 -1.89
N ARG A 93 6.44 -1.42 -0.86
CA ARG A 93 6.36 0.05 -0.82
C ARG A 93 7.14 0.70 -1.96
N ASP A 94 8.36 0.25 -2.20
CA ASP A 94 9.23 0.78 -3.25
C ASP A 94 8.66 0.51 -4.64
N ASN A 95 8.06 -0.66 -4.86
CA ASN A 95 7.40 -0.99 -6.12
C ASN A 95 6.14 -0.14 -6.36
N ILE A 96 5.30 0.05 -5.35
CA ILE A 96 4.13 0.94 -5.43
C ILE A 96 4.60 2.35 -5.77
N TRP A 97 5.58 2.87 -5.03
CA TRP A 97 6.12 4.21 -5.27
C TRP A 97 6.76 4.35 -6.66
N GLY A 98 7.46 3.32 -7.14
CA GLY A 98 8.08 3.28 -8.46
C GLY A 98 7.09 3.49 -9.60
N ILE A 99 5.86 3.01 -9.44
CA ILE A 99 4.74 3.25 -10.36
C ILE A 99 4.14 4.64 -10.12
N LEU A 100 3.72 4.94 -8.88
CA LEU A 100 2.92 6.13 -8.57
C LEU A 100 3.69 7.45 -8.68
N LYS A 101 5.01 7.46 -8.55
CA LYS A 101 5.83 8.68 -8.68
C LYS A 101 5.69 9.36 -10.05
N GLN A 102 5.27 8.63 -11.08
CA GLN A 102 5.06 9.15 -12.43
C GLN A 102 3.76 9.97 -12.54
N TYR A 103 2.83 9.74 -11.61
CA TYR A 103 1.50 10.35 -11.54
C TYR A 103 1.39 11.34 -10.37
N SER A 104 2.46 11.43 -9.57
CA SER A 104 2.58 12.34 -8.44
C SER A 104 3.11 13.69 -8.94
N MET A 105 2.22 14.62 -9.30
CA MET A 105 2.56 16.04 -9.35
C MET A 105 2.71 16.60 -7.94
#